data_AF-A0A2K1PDV4-F1
#
_entry.id   AF-A0A2K1PDV4-F1
#
_cell.length_a   1.000
_cell.length_b   1.000
_cell.length_c   1.000
_cell.angle_alpha   90.00
_cell.angle_beta   90.00
_cell.angle_gamma   90.00
#
_symmetry.space_group_name_H-M   'P 1'
#
loop_
_entity.id
_entity.type
_entity.pdbx_description
1 polymer ?
#
loop_
_entity_poly.entity_id
_entity_poly.type
_entity_poly.pdbx_seq_one_letter_code
_entity_poly.pdbx_strand_id
1 'polypeptide(L)'
;MRFYGWVISIFLIFFSLSTGLYLSMGRIESINYNIEKSPKFTVKNVNYDVSFLNDQLNDVNNLSIITRNIMDDGVFVGTLNFDFRNNKLTIKPVTKNAYDDFRSLIISTGVRYKESRNDYELYGLTLAYYQLITDNLYLELTPKIYVLNLEKFDENTINIMKSRYNLFTQEDYRSYSFNRDILNSLNEYGGVIVDEDLLNNPAVNPLLDVFRQENIDIEQNVSVLVFEG
;
A
#
# COMPACT_ATOMS: atom_id res chain seq x y z
N MET A 1 -9.05 -75.87 26.16
CA MET A 1 -10.27 -75.07 25.88
C MET A 1 -10.47 -73.83 26.76
N ARG A 2 -9.64 -73.52 27.77
CA ARG A 2 -9.82 -72.31 28.61
C ARG A 2 -9.09 -71.05 28.12
N PHE A 3 -7.98 -71.20 27.38
CA PHE A 3 -7.19 -70.06 26.89
C PHE A 3 -7.86 -69.29 25.74
N TYR A 4 -8.56 -70.00 24.85
CA TYR A 4 -9.22 -69.39 23.68
C TYR A 4 -10.47 -68.57 24.03
N GLY A 5 -11.14 -68.85 25.15
CA GLY A 5 -12.34 -68.10 25.57
C GLY A 5 -12.01 -66.65 25.95
N TRP A 6 -10.92 -66.45 26.70
CA TRP A 6 -10.48 -65.10 27.11
C TRP A 6 -10.03 -64.25 25.92
N VAL A 7 -9.36 -64.87 24.93
CA VAL A 7 -8.95 -64.18 23.70
C VAL A 7 -10.16 -63.72 22.90
N ILE A 8 -11.21 -64.55 22.80
CA ILE A 8 -12.46 -64.17 22.11
C ILE A 8 -13.17 -63.03 22.84
N SER A 9 -13.24 -63.06 24.18
CA SER A 9 -13.85 -61.99 24.96
C SER A 9 -13.09 -60.66 24.83
N ILE A 10 -11.76 -60.69 24.87
CA ILE A 10 -10.92 -59.51 24.68
C ILE A 10 -11.10 -58.97 23.25
N PHE A 11 -11.10 -59.84 22.24
CA PHE A 11 -11.32 -59.44 20.85
C PHE A 11 -12.67 -58.76 20.66
N LEU A 12 -13.75 -59.31 21.21
CA LEU A 12 -15.09 -58.71 21.14
C LEU A 12 -15.13 -57.32 21.79
N ILE A 13 -14.46 -57.12 22.93
CA ILE A 13 -14.38 -55.82 23.61
C ILE A 13 -13.63 -54.81 22.74
N PHE A 14 -12.44 -55.15 22.26
CA PHE A 14 -11.63 -54.24 21.44
C PHE A 14 -12.28 -53.94 20.09
N PHE A 15 -12.93 -54.94 19.47
CA PHE A 15 -13.63 -54.76 18.21
C PHE A 15 -14.84 -53.82 18.36
N SER A 16 -15.60 -53.97 19.44
CA SER A 16 -16.73 -53.09 19.76
C SER A 16 -16.27 -51.66 20.06
N LEU A 17 -15.18 -51.50 20.82
CA LEU A 17 -14.59 -50.19 21.12
C LEU A 17 -14.08 -49.50 19.84
N SER A 18 -13.36 -50.24 18.99
CA SER A 18 -12.82 -49.74 17.73
C SER A 18 -13.93 -49.30 16.77
N THR A 19 -14.98 -50.11 16.65
CA THR A 19 -16.15 -49.79 15.82
C THR A 19 -16.90 -48.56 16.37
N GLY A 20 -17.05 -48.45 17.69
CA GLY A 20 -17.63 -47.28 18.35
C GLY A 20 -16.82 -46.01 18.14
N LEU A 21 -15.50 -46.08 18.24
CA LEU A 21 -14.59 -44.97 17.96
C LEU A 21 -14.64 -44.57 16.48
N TYR A 22 -14.65 -45.53 15.56
CA TYR A 22 -14.73 -45.25 14.13
C TYR A 22 -16.06 -44.57 13.74
N LEU A 23 -17.19 -45.03 14.30
CA LEU A 23 -18.50 -44.41 14.05
C LEU A 23 -18.66 -43.04 14.72
N SER A 24 -18.05 -42.81 15.88
CA SER A 24 -18.17 -41.54 16.62
C SER A 24 -17.17 -40.47 16.17
N MET A 25 -15.94 -40.84 15.79
CA MET A 25 -14.85 -39.90 15.47
C MET A 25 -14.38 -39.97 14.02
N GLY A 26 -14.65 -41.06 13.29
CA GLY A 26 -14.17 -41.25 11.91
C GLY A 26 -14.88 -40.40 10.84
N ARG A 27 -15.96 -39.69 11.19
CA ARG A 27 -16.72 -38.80 10.29
C ARG A 27 -16.52 -37.30 10.56
N ILE A 28 -15.60 -36.93 11.46
CA ILE A 28 -15.36 -35.53 11.77
C ILE A 28 -14.26 -35.02 10.84
N GLU A 29 -14.65 -34.51 9.68
CA GLU A 29 -13.80 -33.60 8.92
C GLU A 29 -13.64 -32.31 9.74
N SER A 30 -12.52 -32.19 10.45
CA SER A 30 -12.19 -30.98 11.21
C SER A 30 -11.30 -30.09 10.38
N ILE A 31 -11.88 -29.07 9.76
CA ILE A 31 -11.10 -27.97 9.19
C ILE A 31 -10.91 -26.94 10.32
N ASN A 32 -9.73 -26.95 10.93
CA ASN A 32 -9.36 -25.95 11.93
C ASN A 32 -8.92 -24.67 11.23
N TYR A 33 -9.80 -23.67 11.19
CA TYR A 33 -9.40 -22.31 10.89
C TYR A 33 -8.98 -21.63 12.21
N ASN A 34 -7.68 -21.41 12.38
CA ASN A 34 -7.21 -20.42 13.35
C ASN A 34 -7.45 -19.03 12.75
N ILE A 35 -8.65 -18.50 12.92
CA ILE A 35 -8.86 -17.07 12.82
C ILE A 35 -8.48 -16.53 14.21
N GLU A 36 -7.24 -16.07 14.36
CA GLU A 36 -6.89 -15.22 15.49
C GLU A 36 -7.87 -14.05 15.52
N LYS A 37 -8.84 -14.10 16.43
CA LYS A 37 -9.75 -12.97 16.64
C LYS A 37 -8.89 -11.84 17.17
N SER A 38 -8.86 -10.71 16.45
CA SER A 38 -8.30 -9.46 16.95
C SER A 38 -8.81 -9.20 18.38
N PRO A 39 -7.95 -8.77 19.30
CA PRO A 39 -8.33 -8.57 20.70
C PRO A 39 -9.55 -7.65 20.79
N LYS A 40 -10.62 -8.15 21.42
CA LYS A 40 -11.83 -7.34 21.67
C LYS A 40 -11.63 -6.55 22.95
N PHE A 41 -11.31 -5.27 22.83
CA PHE A 41 -11.31 -4.35 23.95
C PHE A 41 -12.75 -3.90 24.25
N THR A 42 -13.18 -4.05 25.50
CA THR A 42 -14.47 -3.51 25.97
C THR A 42 -14.17 -2.32 26.88
N VAL A 43 -14.38 -1.11 26.38
CA VAL A 43 -14.24 0.11 27.19
C VAL A 43 -15.59 0.40 27.86
N LYS A 44 -15.65 0.30 29.19
CA LYS A 44 -16.82 0.69 29.98
C LYS A 44 -16.54 2.06 30.59
N ASN A 45 -17.24 3.10 30.13
CA ASN A 45 -17.22 4.41 30.77
C ASN A 45 -18.63 4.72 31.28
N VAL A 46 -18.74 5.07 32.56
CA VAL A 46 -20.03 5.23 33.27
C VAL A 46 -20.51 6.70 33.22
N ASN A 47 -19.62 7.64 32.90
CA ASN A 47 -19.85 9.07 33.08
C ASN A 47 -19.74 9.91 31.79
N TYR A 48 -19.30 9.33 30.67
CA TYR A 48 -19.11 10.05 29.40
C TYR A 48 -19.58 9.22 28.20
N ASP A 49 -20.00 9.91 27.15
CA ASP A 49 -20.44 9.29 25.90
C ASP A 49 -19.27 8.53 25.23
N VAL A 50 -19.44 7.22 25.03
CA VAL A 50 -18.40 6.32 24.54
C VAL A 50 -18.18 6.50 23.03
N SER A 51 -19.08 7.21 22.35
CA SER A 51 -19.03 7.55 20.93
C SER A 51 -17.68 8.14 20.51
N PHE A 52 -17.16 9.11 21.26
CA PHE A 52 -15.87 9.76 20.98
C PHE A 52 -14.69 8.77 21.01
N LEU A 53 -14.68 7.82 21.95
CA LEU A 53 -13.62 6.79 22.01
C LEU A 53 -13.76 5.77 20.87
N ASN A 54 -14.99 5.46 20.47
CA ASN A 54 -15.25 4.58 19.35
C ASN A 54 -14.79 5.20 18.03
N ASP A 55 -15.02 6.49 17.84
CA ASP A 55 -14.57 7.23 16.66
C ASP A 55 -13.04 7.28 16.60
N GLN A 56 -12.37 7.57 17.73
CA GLN A 56 -10.90 7.52 17.80
C GLN A 56 -10.32 6.13 17.52
N LEU A 57 -10.95 5.06 18.02
CA LEU A 57 -10.50 3.69 17.75
C LEU A 57 -10.71 3.31 16.28
N ASN A 58 -11.80 3.75 15.66
CA ASN A 58 -12.03 3.57 14.23
C ASN A 58 -10.99 4.31 13.41
N ASP A 59 -10.66 5.56 13.76
CA ASP A 59 -9.63 6.32 13.09
C ASP A 59 -8.26 5.63 13.14
N VAL A 60 -7.88 5.13 14.32
CA VAL A 60 -6.64 4.36 14.51
C VAL A 60 -6.65 3.08 13.69
N ASN A 61 -7.77 2.35 13.65
CA ASN A 61 -7.89 1.13 12.85
C ASN A 61 -7.75 1.42 11.35
N ASN A 62 -8.38 2.48 10.85
CA ASN A 62 -8.31 2.88 9.44
C ASN A 62 -6.89 3.29 9.04
N LEU A 63 -6.23 4.09 9.88
CA LEU A 63 -4.82 4.45 9.69
C LEU A 63 -3.95 3.19 9.69
N SER A 64 -4.18 2.26 10.61
CA SER A 64 -3.41 1.01 10.70
C SER A 64 -3.57 0.13 9.46
N ILE A 65 -4.78 0.04 8.88
CA ILE A 65 -5.01 -0.74 7.66
C ILE A 65 -4.22 -0.14 6.50
N ILE A 66 -4.26 1.19 6.36
CA ILE A 66 -3.56 1.91 5.29
C ILE A 66 -2.04 1.77 5.45
N THR A 67 -1.51 2.02 6.65
CA THR A 67 -0.07 1.90 6.90
C THR A 67 0.43 0.48 6.73
N ARG A 68 -0.36 -0.53 7.11
CA ARG A 68 0.01 -1.94 6.88
C ARG A 68 0.09 -2.23 5.38
N ASN A 69 -0.85 -1.74 4.59
CA ASN A 69 -0.82 -1.97 3.14
C ASN A 69 0.40 -1.29 2.47
N ILE A 70 0.77 -0.09 2.94
CA ILE A 70 2.02 0.58 2.52
C ILE A 70 3.24 -0.28 2.85
N MET A 71 3.25 -0.92 4.03
CA MET A 71 4.34 -1.81 4.44
C MET A 71 4.37 -3.11 3.62
N ASP A 72 3.20 -3.70 3.33
CA ASP A 72 3.06 -4.94 2.56
C ASP A 72 3.59 -4.78 1.12
N ASP A 73 3.52 -3.58 0.55
CA ASP A 73 4.05 -3.27 -0.79
C ASP A 73 5.59 -3.23 -0.85
N GLY A 74 6.27 -3.24 0.30
CA GLY A 74 7.73 -3.28 0.42
C GLY A 74 8.43 -1.96 0.10
N VAL A 75 8.06 -1.29 -1.00
CA VAL A 75 8.65 -0.01 -1.41
C VAL A 75 7.58 1.02 -1.73
N PHE A 76 7.55 2.09 -0.94
CA PHE A 76 6.72 3.26 -1.20
C PHE A 76 7.57 4.42 -1.65
N VAL A 77 7.20 5.03 -2.79
CA VAL A 77 7.78 6.29 -3.26
C VAL A 77 6.71 7.37 -3.27
N GLY A 78 6.99 8.48 -2.60
CA GLY A 78 6.09 9.62 -2.51
C GLY A 78 6.29 10.42 -1.24
N THR A 79 5.27 11.15 -0.80
CA THR A 79 5.27 11.83 0.49
C THR A 79 4.33 11.14 1.47
N LEU A 80 4.83 10.81 2.65
CA LEU A 80 4.02 10.37 3.79
C LEU A 80 4.31 11.30 4.97
N ASN A 81 3.27 11.98 5.45
CA ASN A 81 3.39 12.88 6.59
C ASN A 81 2.25 12.64 7.57
N PHE A 82 2.61 12.40 8.84
CA PHE A 82 1.64 12.20 9.91
C PHE A 82 1.67 13.39 10.88
N ASP A 83 0.56 14.12 10.95
CA ASP A 83 0.36 15.16 11.94
C ASP A 83 -0.25 14.55 13.22
N PHE A 84 0.62 14.29 14.20
CA PHE A 84 0.22 13.77 15.51
C PHE A 84 -0.73 14.67 16.28
N ARG A 85 -0.74 16.00 16.02
CA ARG A 85 -1.60 16.93 16.75
C ARG A 85 -3.05 16.81 16.29
N ASN A 86 -3.24 16.65 14.98
CA ASN A 86 -4.55 16.57 14.35
C ASN A 86 -4.96 15.14 13.99
N ASN A 87 -4.14 14.14 14.31
CA ASN A 87 -4.32 12.73 13.94
C ASN A 87 -4.60 12.55 12.44
N LYS A 88 -3.84 13.27 11.60
CA LYS A 88 -4.08 13.32 10.16
C LYS A 88 -2.89 12.78 9.38
N LEU A 89 -3.13 11.75 8.57
CA LEU A 89 -2.14 11.19 7.65
C LEU A 89 -2.32 11.79 6.26
N THR A 90 -1.25 12.37 5.72
CA THR A 90 -1.17 12.83 4.34
C THR A 90 -0.34 11.87 3.52
N ILE A 91 -0.89 11.41 2.40
CA ILE A 91 -0.29 10.49 1.46
C ILE A 91 -0.26 11.16 0.09
N LYS A 92 0.92 11.31 -0.51
CA LYS A 92 1.09 11.80 -1.88
C LYS A 92 1.86 10.78 -2.70
N PRO A 93 1.19 9.83 -3.37
CA PRO A 93 1.86 8.85 -4.21
C PRO A 93 2.37 9.50 -5.49
N VAL A 94 3.39 8.89 -6.11
CA VAL A 94 3.94 9.37 -7.39
C VAL A 94 3.02 9.04 -8.57
N THR A 95 2.34 7.89 -8.56
CA THR A 95 1.60 7.39 -9.72
C THR A 95 0.09 7.31 -9.51
N LYS A 96 -0.67 7.40 -10.62
CA LYS A 96 -2.12 7.19 -10.66
C LYS A 96 -2.52 5.82 -10.12
N ASN A 97 -1.78 4.77 -10.48
CA ASN A 97 -2.06 3.42 -10.00
C ASN A 97 -1.98 3.34 -8.47
N ALA A 98 -0.89 3.84 -7.89
CA ALA A 98 -0.75 3.89 -6.43
C ALA A 98 -1.85 4.75 -5.79
N TYR A 99 -2.24 5.88 -6.41
CA TYR A 99 -3.38 6.67 -5.94
C TYR A 99 -4.69 5.86 -5.95
N ASP A 100 -5.02 5.19 -7.05
CA ASP A 100 -6.25 4.42 -7.17
C ASP A 100 -6.29 3.21 -6.23
N ASP A 101 -5.13 2.60 -5.93
CA ASP A 101 -4.99 1.55 -4.91
C ASP A 101 -5.31 2.09 -3.51
N PHE A 102 -4.65 3.19 -3.09
CA PHE A 102 -4.95 3.83 -1.80
C PHE A 102 -6.39 4.32 -1.71
N ARG A 103 -6.91 4.91 -2.78
CA ARG A 103 -8.31 5.33 -2.86
C ARG A 103 -9.25 4.16 -2.62
N SER A 104 -9.04 3.05 -3.34
CA SER A 104 -9.88 1.86 -3.21
C SER A 104 -9.85 1.31 -1.79
N LEU A 105 -8.68 1.30 -1.17
CA LEU A 105 -8.50 0.89 0.21
C LEU A 105 -9.22 1.84 1.19
N ILE A 106 -9.08 3.16 1.05
CA ILE A 106 -9.78 4.14 1.89
C ILE A 106 -11.30 3.98 1.74
N ILE A 107 -11.82 3.84 0.52
CA ILE A 107 -13.25 3.63 0.28
C ILE A 107 -13.73 2.33 0.94
N SER A 108 -12.92 1.27 0.91
CA SER A 108 -13.27 -0.02 1.52
C SER A 108 -13.42 0.03 3.05
N THR A 109 -12.80 1.00 3.72
CA THR A 109 -12.95 1.19 5.18
C THR A 109 -14.33 1.72 5.59
N GLY A 110 -15.15 2.18 4.62
CA GLY A 110 -16.50 2.70 4.87
C GLY A 110 -16.53 4.11 5.49
N VAL A 111 -15.38 4.78 5.59
CA VAL A 111 -15.27 6.16 6.10
C VAL A 111 -15.91 7.14 5.13
N ARG A 112 -16.54 8.20 5.67
CA ARG A 112 -17.06 9.30 4.83
C ARG A 112 -15.89 10.03 4.17
N TYR A 113 -15.98 10.21 2.86
CA TYR A 113 -14.94 10.88 2.08
C TYR A 113 -15.51 11.95 1.17
N LYS A 114 -14.67 12.91 0.80
CA LYS A 114 -14.88 13.85 -0.29
C LYS A 114 -13.79 13.62 -1.32
N GLU A 115 -14.17 13.44 -2.57
CA GLU A 115 -13.24 13.24 -3.68
C GLU A 115 -13.39 14.37 -4.70
N SER A 116 -12.26 14.87 -5.20
CA SER A 116 -12.19 15.80 -6.32
C SER A 116 -11.23 15.22 -7.35
N ARG A 117 -11.71 14.98 -8.57
CA ARG A 117 -10.90 14.57 -9.71
C ARG A 117 -10.89 15.70 -10.72
N ASN A 118 -9.83 16.48 -10.71
CA ASN A 118 -9.62 17.53 -11.68
C ASN A 118 -8.48 17.12 -12.59
N ASP A 119 -8.64 17.37 -13.87
CA ASP A 119 -7.53 17.32 -14.81
C ASP A 119 -7.20 18.75 -15.21
N TYR A 120 -5.92 19.07 -15.33
CA TYR A 120 -5.50 20.36 -15.86
C TYR A 120 -4.75 20.19 -17.17
N GLU A 121 -5.01 21.09 -18.11
CA GLU A 121 -4.36 21.08 -19.41
C GLU A 121 -3.03 21.83 -19.35
N LEU A 122 -1.95 21.19 -19.80
CA LEU A 122 -0.63 21.80 -19.95
C LEU A 122 -0.01 21.31 -21.27
N TYR A 123 0.26 22.22 -22.22
CA TYR A 123 0.78 21.88 -23.55
C TYR A 123 -0.03 20.84 -24.34
N GLY A 124 -1.36 20.80 -24.16
CA GLY A 124 -2.23 19.80 -24.78
C GLY A 124 -2.15 18.41 -24.12
N LEU A 125 -1.50 18.30 -22.96
CA LEU A 125 -1.52 17.13 -22.09
C LEU A 125 -2.57 17.33 -21.00
N THR A 126 -3.15 16.24 -20.53
CA THR A 126 -4.21 16.24 -19.51
C THR A 126 -3.63 15.64 -18.24
N LEU A 127 -3.13 16.50 -17.35
CA LEU A 127 -2.41 16.09 -16.16
C LEU A 127 -3.38 15.91 -14.99
N ALA A 128 -3.30 14.73 -14.35
CA ALA A 128 -4.23 14.35 -13.29
C ALA A 128 -3.92 15.06 -11.97
N TYR A 129 -4.91 15.75 -11.42
CA TYR A 129 -4.87 16.35 -10.09
C TYR A 129 -6.03 15.81 -9.24
N TYR A 130 -5.74 14.76 -8.46
CA TYR A 130 -6.76 14.05 -7.71
C TYR A 130 -6.58 14.24 -6.21
N GLN A 131 -7.68 14.44 -5.52
CA GLN A 131 -7.71 14.62 -4.07
C GLN A 131 -8.81 13.78 -3.46
N LEU A 132 -8.48 13.09 -2.37
CA LEU A 132 -9.44 12.43 -1.51
C LEU A 132 -9.18 12.85 -0.06
N ILE A 133 -10.23 13.32 0.61
CA ILE A 133 -10.17 13.79 1.99
C ILE A 133 -11.17 13.02 2.83
N THR A 134 -10.72 12.50 3.96
CA THR A 134 -11.55 12.05 5.09
C THR A 134 -11.26 12.93 6.31
N ASP A 135 -11.85 12.60 7.46
CA ASP A 135 -11.60 13.32 8.71
C ASP A 135 -10.13 13.19 9.18
N ASN A 136 -9.49 12.04 8.94
CA ASN A 136 -8.15 11.69 9.39
C ASN A 136 -7.14 11.38 8.27
N LEU A 137 -7.56 11.42 7.00
CA LEU A 137 -6.70 11.11 5.84
C LEU A 137 -6.80 12.19 4.78
N TYR A 138 -5.68 12.44 4.12
CA TYR A 138 -5.60 13.23 2.92
C TYR A 138 -4.72 12.53 1.88
N LEU A 139 -5.32 12.13 0.77
CA LEU A 139 -4.65 11.53 -0.36
C LEU A 139 -4.63 12.55 -1.51
N GLU A 140 -3.46 12.84 -2.05
CA GLU A 140 -3.29 13.83 -3.13
C GLU A 140 -2.35 13.28 -4.20
N LEU A 141 -2.82 13.22 -5.45
CA LEU A 141 -1.97 13.02 -6.60
C LEU A 141 -1.76 14.37 -7.29
N THR A 142 -0.50 14.80 -7.31
CA THR A 142 -0.07 16.00 -8.03
C THR A 142 1.03 15.60 -9.00
N PRO A 143 0.93 16.00 -10.28
CA PRO A 143 1.92 15.62 -11.27
C PRO A 143 3.21 16.38 -11.05
N LYS A 144 4.30 15.64 -10.88
CA LYS A 144 5.62 16.16 -10.50
C LYS A 144 6.73 15.29 -11.05
N ILE A 145 7.89 15.91 -11.23
CA ILE A 145 9.14 15.24 -11.54
C ILE A 145 9.94 15.10 -10.25
N TYR A 146 10.24 13.87 -9.84
CA TYR A 146 11.04 13.59 -8.66
C TYR A 146 12.46 13.25 -9.08
N VAL A 147 13.45 13.83 -8.39
CA VAL A 147 14.85 13.46 -8.56
C VAL A 147 15.30 12.62 -7.37
N LEU A 148 15.91 11.47 -7.66
CA LEU A 148 16.35 10.50 -6.67
C LEU A 148 17.77 10.02 -6.97
N ASN A 149 18.62 9.98 -5.94
CA ASN A 149 19.93 9.33 -6.02
C ASN A 149 19.76 7.81 -5.88
N LEU A 150 19.95 7.06 -6.98
CA LEU A 150 19.78 5.61 -6.98
C LEU A 150 20.91 4.84 -6.28
N GLU A 151 22.11 5.43 -6.14
CA GLU A 151 23.25 4.76 -5.48
C GLU A 151 22.97 4.40 -4.01
N LYS A 152 21.95 5.03 -3.40
CA LYS A 152 21.53 4.80 -2.01
C LYS A 152 20.65 3.55 -1.83
N PHE A 153 20.24 2.90 -2.92
CA PHE A 153 19.27 1.80 -2.89
C PHE A 153 19.88 0.52 -3.47
N ASP A 154 19.38 -0.63 -3.01
CA ASP A 154 19.78 -1.93 -3.53
C ASP A 154 19.08 -2.24 -4.87
N GLU A 155 19.61 -3.22 -5.59
CA GLU A 155 19.10 -3.62 -6.91
C GLU A 155 17.62 -4.04 -6.86
N ASN A 156 17.21 -4.70 -5.77
CA ASN A 156 15.83 -5.12 -5.58
C ASN A 156 14.87 -3.91 -5.47
N THR A 157 15.20 -2.92 -4.64
CA THR A 157 14.41 -1.68 -4.53
C THR A 157 14.35 -0.95 -5.86
N ILE A 158 15.46 -0.87 -6.59
CA ILE A 158 15.51 -0.23 -7.93
C ILE A 158 14.60 -0.97 -8.90
N ASN A 159 14.61 -2.30 -8.94
CA ASN A 159 13.75 -3.10 -9.80
C ASN A 159 12.26 -2.89 -9.49
N ILE A 160 11.91 -2.83 -8.20
CA ILE A 160 10.54 -2.50 -7.78
C ILE A 160 10.17 -1.08 -8.25
N MET A 161 11.06 -0.10 -8.08
CA MET A 161 10.85 1.27 -8.55
C MET A 161 10.64 1.36 -10.07
N LYS A 162 11.47 0.67 -10.87
CA LYS A 162 11.30 0.56 -12.32
C LYS A 162 9.94 -0.02 -12.69
N SER A 163 9.46 -1.03 -11.96
CA SER A 163 8.20 -1.72 -12.27
C SER A 163 6.94 -0.90 -11.92
N ARG A 164 6.98 -0.07 -10.87
CA ARG A 164 5.80 0.57 -10.30
C ARG A 164 5.75 2.10 -10.45
N TYR A 165 6.90 2.78 -10.57
CA TYR A 165 6.99 4.23 -10.37
C TYR A 165 7.64 5.02 -11.51
N ASN A 166 7.75 4.44 -12.72
CA ASN A 166 8.32 5.09 -13.92
C ASN A 166 9.66 5.78 -13.65
N LEU A 167 10.65 4.95 -13.35
CA LEU A 167 12.02 5.39 -13.10
C LEU A 167 12.79 5.52 -14.43
N PHE A 168 13.32 6.71 -14.70
CA PHE A 168 14.22 6.98 -15.81
C PHE A 168 15.67 6.93 -15.33
N THR A 169 16.46 6.05 -15.95
CA THR A 169 17.89 5.90 -15.67
C THR A 169 18.74 6.36 -16.85
N GLN A 170 20.07 6.37 -16.69
CA GLN A 170 20.98 6.66 -17.80
C GLN A 170 20.80 5.74 -19.01
N GLU A 171 20.42 4.48 -18.80
CA GLU A 171 20.22 3.50 -19.88
C GLU A 171 19.06 3.87 -20.81
N ASP A 172 18.01 4.46 -20.22
CA ASP A 172 16.77 4.87 -20.88
C ASP A 172 16.92 6.22 -21.61
N TYR A 173 17.99 6.97 -21.31
CA TYR A 173 18.17 8.30 -21.86
C TYR A 173 18.44 8.28 -23.36
N ARG A 174 17.63 9.07 -24.08
CA ARG A 174 17.77 9.35 -25.51
C ARG A 174 17.56 10.84 -25.73
N SER A 175 18.61 11.56 -26.13
CA SER A 175 18.60 13.03 -26.22
C SER A 175 17.47 13.62 -27.07
N TYR A 176 17.01 12.89 -28.10
CA TYR A 176 15.99 13.37 -29.03
C TYR A 176 14.55 13.08 -28.57
N SER A 177 14.33 12.20 -27.60
CA SER A 177 12.98 11.80 -27.14
C SER A 177 12.71 12.10 -25.68
N PHE A 178 13.74 12.36 -24.86
CA PHE A 178 13.62 12.50 -23.41
C PHE A 178 12.48 13.42 -22.96
N ASN A 179 12.33 14.61 -23.57
CA ASN A 179 11.21 15.52 -23.24
C ASN A 179 9.85 14.89 -23.46
N ARG A 180 9.67 14.25 -24.63
CA ARG A 180 8.42 13.61 -25.00
C ARG A 180 8.14 12.45 -24.06
N ASP A 181 9.17 11.69 -23.68
CA ASP A 181 9.03 10.52 -22.83
C ASP A 181 8.62 10.95 -21.40
N ILE A 182 9.26 11.98 -20.83
CA ILE A 182 8.87 12.58 -19.54
C ILE A 182 7.43 13.12 -19.57
N LEU A 183 7.08 13.90 -20.61
CA LEU A 183 5.74 14.46 -20.75
C LEU A 183 4.65 13.38 -20.91
N ASN A 184 4.94 12.34 -21.69
CA ASN A 184 4.04 11.20 -21.82
C ASN A 184 3.88 10.47 -20.49
N SER A 185 4.97 10.27 -19.74
CA SER A 185 4.92 9.65 -18.42
C SER A 185 4.10 10.47 -17.42
N LEU A 186 4.23 11.80 -17.41
CA LEU A 186 3.39 12.66 -16.57
C LEU A 186 1.91 12.58 -16.96
N ASN A 187 1.61 12.54 -18.26
CA ASN A 187 0.24 12.41 -18.77
C ASN A 187 -0.38 11.05 -18.44
N GLU A 188 0.36 9.95 -18.64
CA GLU A 188 -0.14 8.59 -18.43
C GLU A 188 -0.20 8.26 -16.93
N TYR A 189 0.88 8.51 -16.20
CA TYR A 189 1.06 8.00 -14.84
C TYR A 189 0.96 9.06 -13.74
N GLY A 190 0.91 10.35 -14.07
CA GLY A 190 0.84 11.44 -13.09
C GLY A 190 2.23 11.95 -12.69
N GLY A 191 3.12 11.08 -12.20
CA GLY A 191 4.47 11.45 -11.78
C GLY A 191 5.56 10.60 -12.41
N VAL A 192 6.79 11.12 -12.36
CA VAL A 192 7.97 10.46 -12.91
C VAL A 192 9.16 10.59 -11.97
N ILE A 193 10.00 9.56 -11.89
CA ILE A 193 11.23 9.57 -11.13
C ILE A 193 12.41 9.61 -12.09
N VAL A 194 13.34 10.52 -11.86
CA VAL A 194 14.56 10.70 -12.64
C VAL A 194 15.76 10.44 -11.74
N ASP A 195 16.66 9.59 -12.20
CA ASP A 195 17.94 9.36 -11.53
C ASP A 195 18.78 10.65 -11.47
N GLU A 196 19.37 10.95 -10.31
CA GLU A 196 20.25 12.10 -10.11
C GLU A 196 21.44 12.07 -11.09
N ASP A 197 21.93 10.88 -11.45
CA ASP A 197 23.03 10.74 -12.40
C ASP A 197 22.71 11.27 -13.81
N LEU A 198 21.44 11.39 -14.18
CA LEU A 198 21.02 12.03 -15.44
C LEU A 198 21.27 13.54 -15.42
N LEU A 199 21.30 14.17 -14.25
CA LEU A 199 21.56 15.61 -14.12
C LEU A 199 23.00 15.98 -14.48
N ASN A 200 23.92 15.00 -14.46
CA ASN A 200 25.30 15.18 -14.93
C ASN A 200 25.37 15.39 -16.46
N ASN A 201 24.30 15.04 -17.19
CA ASN A 201 24.23 15.29 -18.62
C ASN A 201 23.89 16.77 -18.89
N PRO A 202 24.74 17.52 -19.62
CA PRO A 202 24.54 18.96 -19.86
C PRO A 202 23.26 19.26 -20.65
N ALA A 203 22.67 18.27 -21.33
CA ALA A 203 21.40 18.44 -22.04
C ALA A 203 20.17 18.29 -21.12
N VAL A 204 20.28 17.66 -19.95
CA VAL A 204 19.12 17.36 -19.08
C VAL A 204 18.71 18.55 -18.22
N ASN A 205 19.67 19.23 -17.58
CA ASN A 205 19.35 20.38 -16.71
C ASN A 205 18.57 21.50 -17.42
N PRO A 206 18.95 21.93 -18.64
CA PRO A 206 18.17 22.93 -19.37
C PRO A 206 16.73 22.49 -19.64
N LEU A 207 16.48 21.19 -19.82
CA LEU A 207 15.14 20.65 -20.06
C LEU A 207 14.29 20.68 -18.78
N LEU A 208 14.88 20.31 -17.66
CA LEU A 208 14.24 20.44 -16.34
C LEU A 208 13.94 21.91 -16.00
N ASP A 209 14.81 22.83 -16.37
CA ASP A 209 14.55 24.26 -16.18
C ASP A 209 13.39 24.77 -17.04
N VAL A 210 13.23 24.26 -18.27
CA VAL A 210 12.04 24.53 -19.08
C VAL A 210 10.80 24.01 -18.36
N PHE A 211 10.80 22.77 -17.86
CA PHE A 211 9.64 22.25 -17.12
C PHE A 211 9.28 23.08 -15.88
N ARG A 212 10.27 23.61 -15.16
CA ARG A 212 10.03 24.54 -14.03
C ARG A 212 9.39 25.85 -14.46
N GLN A 213 9.85 26.43 -15.57
CA GLN A 213 9.27 27.67 -16.11
C GLN A 213 7.80 27.46 -16.51
N GLU A 214 7.45 26.24 -16.89
CA GLU A 214 6.11 25.83 -17.28
C GLU A 214 5.23 25.35 -16.11
N ASN A 215 5.64 25.61 -14.86
CA ASN A 215 4.94 25.23 -13.63
C ASN A 215 4.82 23.72 -13.37
N ILE A 216 5.71 22.89 -13.95
CA ILE A 216 5.88 21.51 -13.49
C ILE A 216 6.88 21.52 -12.35
N ASP A 217 6.39 21.18 -11.16
CA ASP A 217 7.22 21.08 -9.96
C ASP A 217 8.27 19.98 -10.11
N ILE A 218 9.52 20.33 -9.79
CA ILE A 218 10.64 19.39 -9.70
C ILE A 218 11.07 19.30 -8.25
N GLU A 219 10.81 18.15 -7.63
CA GLU A 219 11.07 17.91 -6.23
C GLU A 219 12.36 17.10 -6.07
N GLN A 220 13.32 17.71 -5.39
CA GLN A 220 14.60 17.09 -5.07
C GLN A 220 14.43 16.29 -3.77
N ASN A 221 14.84 15.02 -3.78
CA ASN A 221 14.76 14.10 -2.63
C ASN A 221 13.34 13.70 -2.23
N VAL A 222 12.64 12.99 -3.12
CA VAL A 222 11.42 12.29 -2.74
C VAL A 222 11.69 11.29 -1.62
N SER A 223 10.74 11.11 -0.70
CA SER A 223 10.86 10.08 0.33
C SER A 223 10.64 8.70 -0.29
N VAL A 224 11.62 7.82 -0.11
CA VAL A 224 11.52 6.40 -0.44
C VAL A 224 11.54 5.65 0.89
N LEU A 225 10.44 4.97 1.19
CA LEU A 225 10.35 4.09 2.36
C LEU A 225 10.50 2.65 1.89
N VAL A 226 11.50 1.97 2.43
CA VAL A 226 11.76 0.55 2.22
C VAL A 226 11.36 -0.18 3.50
N PHE A 227 10.49 -1.18 3.36
CA PHE A 227 10.01 -2.01 4.45
C PHE A 227 10.57 -3.41 4.29
N GLU A 228 11.22 -3.91 5.34
CA GLU A 228 11.68 -5.30 5.40
C GLU A 228 10.48 -6.20 5.71
N GLY A 229 10.29 -7.23 4.87
CA GLY A 229 9.26 -8.27 5.05
C GLY A 229 9.71 -9.41 5.94
#